data_AF-U2NRB9-F1
#
_entry.id   AF-U2NRB9-F1
#
_cell.length_a   1.000
_cell.length_b   1.000
_cell.length_c   1.000
_cell.angle_alpha   90.00
_cell.angle_beta   90.00
_cell.angle_gamma   90.00
#
_symmetry.space_group_name_H-M   'P 1'
#
loop_
_entity.id
_entity.type
_entity.pdbx_description
1 polymer ?
#
loop_
_entity_poly.entity_id
_entity_poly.type
_entity_poly.pdbx_seq_one_letter_code
_entity_poly.pdbx_strand_id
1 'polypeptide(L)'
;MTQGQNADYAGSSNTVTFTVLRGSKAADAMYIRNLEEWKYFAHLVNEEKMSNLNVKLDGDINLGKEIVQVGINGIVNYSGTLDGQGHTISFDWNNTEKFAAPFDIMSGATIKNLHIKGQIANNVKWAAGLVVSVIGPATTTISNCVSEVDFKNTRDDDCVVSGFVNVLRNATLVINDCLYKGKIISANNERVETLNAFVSVMESSPKYTLNNCLSIGETVTPFNACIFSGEENVNNCYYFSPNLFKNGTQITAEQLKSGEVAYKLQAGRSNRVWGQNLGPDDTPWLTDLVERHVNKVDFTYNGNLMLTRYANTGKGVYGGMPTFTAKDLVGNKHNPHHYYKMGLEGGFSASTPVNADRTVAINLA
;
A
#
# COMPACT_ATOMS: atom_id res chain seq x y z
N MET A 1 9.26 44.95 13.91
CA MET A 1 9.27 45.68 15.19
C MET A 1 10.24 46.85 15.09
N THR A 2 9.87 48.02 15.58
CA THR A 2 10.67 49.25 15.47
C THR A 2 10.79 49.94 16.82
N GLN A 3 12.01 50.33 17.18
CA GLN A 3 12.30 51.21 18.30
C GLN A 3 12.50 52.64 17.76
N GLY A 4 11.70 53.59 18.26
CA GLY A 4 11.85 55.00 17.94
C GLY A 4 13.11 55.59 18.59
N GLN A 5 13.79 56.48 17.87
CA GLN A 5 14.94 57.22 18.38
C GLN A 5 14.50 58.23 19.45
N ASN A 6 15.27 58.34 20.54
CA ASN A 6 15.11 59.40 21.53
C ASN A 6 16.49 59.90 22.01
N ALA A 7 16.51 60.75 23.04
CA ALA A 7 17.74 61.35 23.56
C ALA A 7 18.76 60.32 24.09
N ASP A 8 18.29 59.14 24.51
CA ASP A 8 19.10 58.13 25.18
C ASP A 8 19.36 56.88 24.31
N TYR A 9 18.61 56.68 23.22
CA TYR A 9 18.69 55.49 22.36
C TYR A 9 18.59 55.81 20.86
N ALA A 10 19.46 55.16 20.07
CA ALA A 10 19.40 55.17 18.61
C ALA A 10 18.19 54.37 18.10
N GLY A 11 17.56 54.86 17.01
CA GLY A 11 16.47 54.14 16.37
C GLY A 11 16.96 52.83 15.75
N SER A 12 16.20 51.75 15.93
CA SER A 12 16.50 50.45 15.33
C SER A 12 15.22 49.80 14.80
N SER A 13 15.35 49.02 13.73
CA SER A 13 14.25 48.24 13.17
C SER A 13 14.70 46.80 12.95
N ASN A 14 13.82 45.87 13.29
CA ASN A 14 13.98 44.44 13.03
C ASN A 14 12.74 43.94 12.28
N THR A 15 12.97 43.23 11.18
CA THR A 15 11.90 42.51 10.48
C THR A 15 11.70 41.16 11.14
N VAL A 16 10.44 40.83 11.46
CA VAL A 16 10.06 39.49 11.92
C VAL A 16 9.07 38.95 10.92
N THR A 17 9.41 37.83 10.29
CA THR A 17 8.52 37.09 9.41
C THR A 17 7.78 36.06 10.27
N PHE A 18 6.45 36.08 10.23
CA PHE A 18 5.63 35.06 10.87
C PHE A 18 5.13 34.07 9.81
N THR A 19 5.46 32.80 10.00
CA THR A 19 4.91 31.70 9.22
C THR A 19 3.58 31.27 9.85
N VAL A 20 2.48 31.45 9.12
CA VAL A 20 1.16 30.98 9.56
C VAL A 20 0.86 29.64 8.90
N LEU A 21 0.81 28.59 9.71
CA LEU A 21 0.43 27.25 9.27
C LEU A 21 -1.01 26.98 9.65
N ARG A 22 -1.80 26.50 8.68
CA ARG A 22 -3.05 25.82 8.99
C ARG A 22 -2.69 24.49 9.64
N GLY A 23 -3.33 24.15 10.76
CA GLY A 23 -3.00 22.95 11.50
C GLY A 23 -3.78 22.85 12.80
N SER A 24 -3.42 21.87 13.61
CA SER A 24 -3.99 21.69 14.95
C SER A 24 -2.86 21.57 15.97
N LYS A 25 -2.85 22.48 16.93
CA LYS A 25 -1.96 22.40 18.10
C LYS A 25 -2.19 21.13 18.92
N ALA A 26 -3.44 20.67 19.01
CA ALA A 26 -3.79 19.45 19.74
C ALA A 26 -3.27 18.18 19.04
N ALA A 27 -3.23 18.19 17.70
CA ALA A 27 -2.69 17.08 16.91
C ALA A 27 -1.18 17.22 16.62
N ASP A 28 -0.57 18.33 17.06
CA ASP A 28 0.81 18.73 16.74
C ASP A 28 1.15 18.55 15.25
N ALA A 29 0.25 18.98 14.37
CA ALA A 29 0.36 18.74 12.93
C ALA A 29 -0.14 19.93 12.10
N MET A 30 0.58 20.22 11.01
CA MET A 30 0.12 21.13 9.96
C MET A 30 -0.81 20.40 8.97
N TYR A 31 -1.69 21.14 8.33
CA TYR A 31 -2.61 20.62 7.33
C TYR A 31 -2.22 21.12 5.94
N ILE A 32 -2.23 20.21 4.97
CA ILE A 32 -1.98 20.52 3.57
C ILE A 32 -3.12 19.99 2.68
N ARG A 33 -3.51 20.71 1.63
CA ARG A 33 -4.63 20.32 0.75
C ARG A 33 -4.43 20.63 -0.74
N ASN A 34 -3.28 21.16 -1.13
CA ASN A 34 -2.98 21.52 -2.52
C ASN A 34 -1.46 21.60 -2.77
N LEU A 35 -1.08 21.83 -4.03
CA LEU A 35 0.31 21.92 -4.47
C LEU A 35 1.10 23.03 -3.75
N GLU A 36 0.52 24.21 -3.57
CA GLU A 36 1.23 25.33 -2.94
C GLU A 36 1.53 25.04 -1.46
N GLU A 37 0.60 24.41 -0.74
CA GLU A 37 0.82 23.96 0.63
C GLU A 37 1.85 22.80 0.69
N TRP A 38 1.92 21.93 -0.33
CA TRP A 38 2.99 20.93 -0.46
C TRP A 38 4.36 21.57 -0.70
N LYS A 39 4.47 22.52 -1.62
CA LYS A 39 5.69 23.30 -1.86
C LYS A 39 6.17 23.99 -0.59
N TYR A 40 5.23 24.54 0.17
CA TYR A 40 5.55 25.16 1.44
C TYR A 40 6.05 24.16 2.48
N PHE A 41 5.41 23.00 2.59
CA PHE A 41 5.90 21.91 3.42
C PHE A 41 7.31 21.47 3.03
N ALA A 42 7.57 21.25 1.74
CA ALA A 42 8.89 20.92 1.23
C ALA A 42 9.92 22.01 1.60
N HIS A 43 9.59 23.29 1.43
CA HIS A 43 10.46 24.41 1.83
C HIS A 43 10.80 24.39 3.33
N LEU A 44 9.82 24.17 4.22
CA LEU A 44 10.07 24.10 5.66
C LEU A 44 11.00 22.96 6.06
N VAL A 45 10.86 21.80 5.42
CA VAL A 45 11.76 20.66 5.66
C VAL A 45 13.13 20.93 5.07
N ASN A 46 13.17 21.34 3.81
CA ASN A 46 14.38 21.38 2.99
C ASN A 46 15.28 22.57 3.32
N GLU A 47 14.69 23.76 3.49
CA GLU A 47 15.42 25.01 3.70
C GLU A 47 15.47 25.38 5.18
N GLU A 48 14.32 25.37 5.86
CA GLU A 48 14.23 25.74 7.29
C GLU A 48 14.62 24.60 8.25
N LYS A 49 14.98 23.43 7.70
CA LYS A 49 15.45 22.24 8.45
C LYS A 49 14.46 21.72 9.49
N MET A 50 13.17 21.98 9.32
CA MET A 50 12.10 21.47 10.18
C MET A 50 11.75 20.03 9.81
N SER A 51 12.71 19.12 10.00
CA SER A 51 12.65 17.76 9.44
C SER A 51 11.64 16.83 10.11
N ASN A 52 11.16 17.16 11.29
CA ASN A 52 10.26 16.35 12.11
C ASN A 52 8.81 16.85 12.12
N LEU A 53 8.44 17.74 11.19
CA LEU A 53 7.09 18.27 11.07
C LEU A 53 6.07 17.15 10.85
N ASN A 54 5.00 17.11 11.64
CA ASN A 54 3.86 16.26 11.34
C ASN A 54 2.89 16.99 10.43
N VAL A 55 2.35 16.27 9.46
CA VAL A 55 1.48 16.77 8.41
C VAL A 55 0.25 15.88 8.30
N LYS A 56 -0.92 16.47 8.09
CA LYS A 56 -2.13 15.76 7.66
C LYS A 56 -2.66 16.31 6.35
N LEU A 57 -3.13 15.43 5.48
CA LEU A 57 -3.88 15.86 4.31
C LEU A 57 -5.31 16.25 4.73
N ASP A 58 -5.81 17.32 4.15
CA ASP A 58 -7.19 17.82 4.30
C ASP A 58 -7.86 17.98 2.93
N GLY A 59 -7.45 17.14 1.98
CA GLY A 59 -7.87 17.16 0.60
C GLY A 59 -6.88 16.41 -0.28
N ASP A 60 -7.36 15.96 -1.44
CA ASP A 60 -6.49 15.38 -2.46
C ASP A 60 -5.56 16.45 -3.03
N ILE A 61 -4.30 16.10 -3.23
CA ILE A 61 -3.27 16.99 -3.72
C ILE A 61 -2.81 16.52 -5.10
N ASN A 62 -2.88 17.40 -6.09
CA ASN A 62 -2.21 17.19 -7.38
C ASN A 62 -0.91 18.01 -7.40
N LEU A 63 0.24 17.33 -7.39
CA LEU A 63 1.56 17.95 -7.45
C LEU A 63 1.91 18.47 -8.86
N GLY A 64 1.09 18.15 -9.86
CA GLY A 64 1.29 18.58 -11.22
C GLY A 64 2.51 17.93 -11.87
N LYS A 65 3.26 18.74 -12.61
CA LYS A 65 4.41 18.30 -13.44
C LYS A 65 5.77 18.67 -12.88
N GLU A 66 5.78 19.62 -11.94
CA GLU A 66 7.00 20.06 -11.26
C GLU A 66 7.36 19.04 -10.18
N ILE A 67 8.63 18.65 -10.14
CA ILE A 67 9.14 17.72 -9.13
C ILE A 67 9.48 18.55 -7.89
N VAL A 68 8.71 18.35 -6.84
CA VAL A 68 8.91 19.01 -5.55
C VAL A 68 9.00 17.93 -4.48
N GLN A 69 10.22 17.61 -4.08
CA GLN A 69 10.49 16.53 -3.14
C GLN A 69 10.68 17.05 -1.72
N VAL A 70 10.31 16.23 -0.75
CA VAL A 70 10.51 16.48 0.68
C VAL A 70 11.72 15.70 1.18
N GLY A 71 12.61 16.37 1.91
CA GLY A 71 13.94 15.87 2.24
C GLY A 71 14.93 16.17 1.11
N ILE A 72 16.22 16.21 1.45
CA ILE A 72 17.33 16.37 0.51
C ILE A 72 18.49 15.49 0.93
N ASN A 73 18.93 14.60 0.03
CA ASN A 73 20.07 13.74 0.26
C ASN A 73 21.33 14.49 0.73
N GLY A 74 21.93 14.02 1.83
CA GLY A 74 23.13 14.61 2.41
C GLY A 74 22.92 15.94 3.14
N ILE A 75 21.69 16.45 3.22
CA ILE A 75 21.36 17.72 3.87
C ILE A 75 20.32 17.54 4.97
N VAL A 76 19.15 17.00 4.66
CA VAL A 76 18.05 16.85 5.62
C VAL A 76 17.18 15.65 5.27
N ASN A 77 16.94 14.79 6.25
CA ASN A 77 16.09 13.61 6.09
C ASN A 77 14.75 13.90 6.77
N TYR A 78 13.64 13.71 6.07
CA TYR A 78 12.34 13.82 6.69
C TYR A 78 12.16 12.72 7.75
N SER A 79 11.70 13.11 8.94
CA SER A 79 11.56 12.27 10.14
C SER A 79 10.21 12.45 10.84
N GLY A 80 9.33 13.28 10.30
CA GLY A 80 8.00 13.53 10.84
C GLY A 80 6.96 12.47 10.44
N THR A 81 5.70 12.75 10.78
CA THR A 81 4.54 11.92 10.39
C THR A 81 3.75 12.57 9.28
N LEU A 82 3.53 11.91 8.14
CA LEU A 82 2.49 12.29 7.19
C LEU A 82 1.29 11.34 7.33
N ASP A 83 0.14 11.90 7.69
CA ASP A 83 -1.16 11.22 7.71
C ASP A 83 -1.99 11.64 6.51
N GLY A 84 -2.14 10.74 5.55
CA GLY A 84 -2.92 10.94 4.34
C GLY A 84 -4.42 11.07 4.60
N GLN A 85 -4.93 10.64 5.76
CA GLN A 85 -6.36 10.70 6.10
C GLN A 85 -7.29 10.03 5.04
N GLY A 86 -6.75 9.12 4.23
CA GLY A 86 -7.46 8.49 3.10
C GLY A 86 -7.42 9.29 1.80
N HIS A 87 -6.79 10.47 1.78
CA HIS A 87 -6.64 11.31 0.59
C HIS A 87 -5.56 10.81 -0.37
N THR A 88 -5.62 11.34 -1.59
CA THR A 88 -4.71 11.01 -2.67
C THR A 88 -3.68 12.12 -2.89
N ILE A 89 -2.41 11.74 -3.06
CA ILE A 89 -1.39 12.57 -3.72
C ILE A 89 -1.24 12.07 -5.16
N SER A 90 -1.39 12.96 -6.13
CA SER A 90 -1.21 12.65 -7.55
C SER A 90 -0.19 13.51 -8.26
N PHE A 91 0.43 12.96 -9.31
CA PHE A 91 1.44 13.65 -10.10
C PHE A 91 1.59 13.06 -11.51
N ASP A 92 2.12 13.86 -12.44
CA ASP A 92 2.51 13.44 -13.78
C ASP A 92 3.90 13.98 -14.09
N TRP A 93 4.92 13.21 -13.73
CA TRP A 93 6.31 13.63 -13.83
C TRP A 93 6.97 13.03 -15.05
N ASN A 94 7.15 13.85 -16.07
CA ASN A 94 7.99 13.53 -17.22
C ASN A 94 9.42 13.96 -16.88
N ASN A 95 10.17 13.05 -16.25
CA ASN A 95 11.38 13.39 -15.54
C ASN A 95 12.57 13.61 -16.49
N THR A 96 13.35 14.66 -16.23
CA THR A 96 14.71 14.83 -16.74
C THR A 96 15.77 14.39 -15.73
N GLU A 97 15.38 14.23 -14.46
CA GLU A 97 16.21 13.82 -13.33
C GLU A 97 16.24 12.30 -13.17
N LYS A 98 17.26 11.77 -12.48
CA LYS A 98 17.47 10.31 -12.32
C LYS A 98 16.75 9.73 -11.11
N PHE A 99 16.38 10.58 -10.15
CA PHE A 99 15.75 10.24 -8.89
C PHE A 99 14.43 11.01 -8.81
N ALA A 100 13.34 10.36 -8.43
CA ALA A 100 12.07 11.03 -8.22
C ALA A 100 11.15 10.20 -7.34
N ALA A 101 10.61 10.85 -6.32
CA ALA A 101 9.47 10.43 -5.53
C ALA A 101 8.99 11.65 -4.72
N PRO A 102 7.75 11.66 -4.17
CA PRO A 102 7.30 12.73 -3.27
C PRO A 102 8.28 13.01 -2.12
N PHE A 103 8.93 11.98 -1.58
CA PHE A 103 10.01 12.12 -0.61
C PHE A 103 11.35 11.74 -1.24
N ASP A 104 12.35 12.60 -1.16
CA ASP A 104 13.72 12.24 -1.57
C ASP A 104 14.33 11.31 -0.52
N ILE A 105 14.59 11.84 0.69
CA ILE A 105 15.19 11.06 1.78
C ILE A 105 14.38 11.13 3.07
N MET A 106 14.17 9.96 3.68
CA MET A 106 13.54 9.79 4.99
C MET A 106 14.45 9.06 5.99
N SER A 107 14.26 9.34 7.28
CA SER A 107 14.88 8.63 8.40
C SER A 107 13.98 8.69 9.63
N GLY A 108 13.47 7.56 10.11
CA GLY A 108 12.61 7.52 11.30
C GLY A 108 11.21 8.11 11.12
N ALA A 109 10.77 8.32 9.87
CA ALA A 109 9.48 8.94 9.57
C ALA A 109 8.31 7.93 9.59
N THR A 110 7.10 8.44 9.72
CA THR A 110 5.86 7.64 9.62
C THR A 110 4.99 8.17 8.49
N ILE A 111 4.62 7.32 7.53
CA ILE A 111 3.64 7.65 6.48
C ILE A 111 2.45 6.72 6.64
N LYS A 112 1.24 7.26 6.67
CA LYS A 112 0.03 6.43 6.80
C LYS A 112 -1.19 6.94 6.07
N ASN A 113 -2.15 6.06 5.80
CA ASN A 113 -3.48 6.40 5.27
C ASN A 113 -3.43 7.19 3.95
N LEU A 114 -2.54 6.83 3.03
CA LEU A 114 -2.24 7.64 1.84
C LEU A 114 -2.40 6.83 0.56
N HIS A 115 -3.13 7.37 -0.42
CA HIS A 115 -3.09 6.86 -1.79
C HIS A 115 -2.15 7.73 -2.63
N ILE A 116 -1.22 7.12 -3.34
CA ILE A 116 -0.34 7.78 -4.29
C ILE A 116 -0.72 7.30 -5.69
N LYS A 117 -0.92 8.23 -6.62
CA LYS A 117 -1.36 7.92 -7.96
C LYS A 117 -0.66 8.78 -9.00
N GLY A 118 -0.09 8.20 -10.03
CA GLY A 118 0.54 9.02 -11.05
C GLY A 118 1.43 8.25 -12.00
N GLN A 119 2.31 8.99 -12.66
CA GLN A 119 3.35 8.40 -13.48
C GLN A 119 4.69 9.12 -13.33
N ILE A 120 5.77 8.36 -13.45
CA ILE A 120 7.14 8.87 -13.62
C ILE A 120 7.68 8.32 -14.94
N ALA A 121 7.99 9.21 -15.87
CA ALA A 121 8.37 8.85 -17.24
C ALA A 121 9.72 9.46 -17.68
N ASN A 122 10.23 8.99 -18.82
CA ASN A 122 11.39 9.47 -19.58
C ASN A 122 12.78 9.07 -19.06
N ASN A 123 13.33 9.75 -18.04
CA ASN A 123 14.67 9.45 -17.50
C ASN A 123 14.59 8.68 -16.17
N VAL A 124 14.00 7.50 -16.18
CA VAL A 124 13.64 6.81 -14.94
C VAL A 124 14.76 5.85 -14.53
N LYS A 125 15.63 6.26 -13.60
CA LYS A 125 16.75 5.43 -13.17
C LYS A 125 16.58 4.84 -11.76
N TRP A 126 16.27 5.69 -10.78
CA TRP A 126 16.17 5.37 -9.35
C TRP A 126 14.95 6.06 -8.74
N ALA A 127 13.77 5.79 -9.29
CA ALA A 127 12.52 6.44 -8.91
C ALA A 127 11.67 5.54 -8.01
N ALA A 128 10.78 6.15 -7.23
CA ALA A 128 9.81 5.43 -6.43
C ALA A 128 8.45 6.10 -6.45
N GLY A 129 7.41 5.33 -6.15
CA GLY A 129 6.08 5.88 -5.95
C GLY A 129 6.00 6.78 -4.71
N LEU A 130 6.78 6.52 -3.66
CA LEU A 130 6.72 7.29 -2.40
C LEU A 130 8.04 7.92 -1.96
N VAL A 131 9.11 7.13 -1.85
CA VAL A 131 10.40 7.57 -1.27
C VAL A 131 11.56 7.11 -2.13
N VAL A 132 12.48 8.01 -2.49
CA VAL A 132 13.72 7.61 -3.17
C VAL A 132 14.58 6.78 -2.21
N SER A 133 14.89 7.28 -1.02
CA SER A 133 15.76 6.57 -0.08
C SER A 133 15.34 6.69 1.38
N VAL A 134 15.41 5.57 2.10
CA VAL A 134 15.29 5.52 3.56
C VAL A 134 16.65 5.18 4.15
N ILE A 135 17.17 6.06 5.01
CA ILE A 135 18.53 5.95 5.55
C ILE A 135 18.59 6.06 7.07
N GLY A 136 19.62 5.45 7.66
CA GLY A 136 19.94 5.59 9.07
C GLY A 136 19.11 4.68 10.00
N PRO A 137 19.58 4.44 11.24
CA PRO A 137 19.14 3.31 12.04
C PRO A 137 17.70 3.44 12.59
N ALA A 138 17.12 4.64 12.54
CA ALA A 138 15.77 4.90 13.02
C ALA A 138 14.72 4.16 12.19
N THR A 139 13.70 3.65 12.86
CA THR A 139 12.64 2.89 12.19
C THR A 139 11.70 3.82 11.42
N THR A 140 11.65 3.64 10.11
CA THR A 140 10.62 4.25 9.26
C THR A 140 9.43 3.30 9.14
N THR A 141 8.21 3.83 9.25
CA THR A 141 6.98 3.04 9.12
C THR A 141 6.11 3.57 7.98
N ILE A 142 5.63 2.70 7.11
CA ILE A 142 4.66 3.01 6.06
C ILE A 142 3.44 2.10 6.29
N SER A 143 2.24 2.67 6.44
CA SER A 143 1.07 1.85 6.79
C SER A 143 -0.24 2.30 6.16
N ASN A 144 -1.10 1.36 5.77
CA ASN A 144 -2.39 1.70 5.17
C ASN A 144 -2.22 2.62 3.93
N CYS A 145 -1.27 2.29 3.05
CA CYS A 145 -0.95 3.11 1.88
C CYS A 145 -1.15 2.33 0.57
N VAL A 146 -1.58 3.03 -0.47
CA VAL A 146 -1.71 2.50 -1.82
C VAL A 146 -0.73 3.22 -2.73
N SER A 147 0.01 2.49 -3.56
CA SER A 147 0.79 3.05 -4.66
C SER A 147 0.26 2.54 -5.99
N GLU A 148 -0.30 3.47 -6.77
CA GLU A 148 -0.80 3.33 -8.14
C GLU A 148 0.05 4.23 -9.06
N VAL A 149 1.37 4.01 -9.02
CA VAL A 149 2.34 4.78 -9.79
C VAL A 149 2.90 3.93 -10.92
N ASP A 150 2.77 4.46 -12.14
CA ASP A 150 3.30 3.87 -13.35
C ASP A 150 4.69 4.44 -13.68
N PHE A 151 5.58 3.58 -14.16
CA PHE A 151 6.93 3.97 -14.55
C PHE A 151 7.14 3.74 -16.04
N LYS A 152 7.77 4.68 -16.73
CA LYS A 152 8.08 4.55 -18.16
C LYS A 152 9.46 5.08 -18.46
N ASN A 153 10.45 4.21 -18.63
CA ASN A 153 11.74 4.66 -19.16
C ASN A 153 11.62 4.87 -20.67
N THR A 154 12.30 5.88 -21.23
CA THR A 154 12.42 6.05 -22.69
C THR A 154 13.86 6.21 -23.15
N ARG A 155 14.82 6.04 -22.24
CA ARG A 155 16.25 6.16 -22.49
C ARG A 155 16.92 4.80 -22.55
N ASP A 156 18.03 4.74 -23.27
CA ASP A 156 18.87 3.55 -23.39
C ASP A 156 19.76 3.36 -22.14
N ASP A 157 19.14 3.25 -20.98
CA ASP A 157 19.79 3.00 -19.70
C ASP A 157 18.98 2.05 -18.80
N ASP A 158 19.66 1.51 -17.79
CA ASP A 158 19.03 0.66 -16.78
C ASP A 158 18.03 1.46 -15.96
N CYS A 159 16.88 0.87 -15.67
CA CYS A 159 15.79 1.44 -14.88
C CYS A 159 15.51 0.55 -13.68
N VAL A 160 15.71 1.09 -12.46
CA VAL A 160 15.40 0.40 -11.21
C VAL A 160 14.39 1.25 -10.44
N VAL A 161 13.16 0.78 -10.36
CA VAL A 161 12.05 1.52 -9.76
C VAL A 161 11.32 0.74 -8.69
N SER A 162 10.63 1.44 -7.79
CA SER A 162 9.84 0.79 -6.74
C SER A 162 8.48 1.42 -6.53
N GLY A 163 7.49 0.61 -6.16
CA GLY A 163 6.17 1.13 -5.78
C GLY A 163 6.20 2.02 -4.53
N PHE A 164 7.05 1.72 -3.54
CA PHE A 164 7.13 2.50 -2.29
C PHE A 164 8.50 3.14 -2.07
N VAL A 165 9.54 2.35 -1.82
CA VAL A 165 10.87 2.86 -1.45
C VAL A 165 11.92 2.34 -2.43
N ASN A 166 12.72 3.20 -3.06
CA ASN A 166 13.72 2.70 -4.01
C ASN A 166 14.94 2.09 -3.31
N VAL A 167 15.53 2.83 -2.37
CA VAL A 167 16.75 2.43 -1.66
C VAL A 167 16.50 2.39 -0.15
N LEU A 168 16.96 1.33 0.50
CA LEU A 168 16.99 1.19 1.95
C LEU A 168 18.43 0.99 2.42
N ARG A 169 18.97 1.93 3.20
CA ARG A 169 20.40 1.93 3.59
C ARG A 169 20.61 2.08 5.10
N ASN A 170 21.24 1.08 5.73
CA ASN A 170 21.53 1.07 7.18
C ASN A 170 20.30 1.48 8.03
N ALA A 171 19.12 1.00 7.64
CA ALA A 171 17.85 1.47 8.18
C ALA A 171 16.91 0.32 8.48
N THR A 172 15.93 0.58 9.34
CA THR A 172 14.82 -0.34 9.61
C THR A 172 13.56 0.22 8.95
N LEU A 173 12.95 -0.56 8.07
CA LEU A 173 11.70 -0.21 7.40
C LEU A 173 10.63 -1.24 7.71
N VAL A 174 9.47 -0.78 8.18
CA VAL A 174 8.29 -1.60 8.41
C VAL A 174 7.16 -1.10 7.52
N ILE A 175 6.65 -1.96 6.65
CA ILE A 175 5.49 -1.68 5.79
C ILE A 175 4.33 -2.58 6.20
N ASN A 176 3.21 -1.98 6.59
CA ASN A 176 2.03 -2.68 7.06
C ASN A 176 0.82 -2.34 6.21
N ASP A 177 0.03 -3.34 5.80
CA ASP A 177 -1.26 -3.09 5.15
C ASP A 177 -1.15 -2.15 3.94
N CYS A 178 -0.20 -2.45 3.04
CA CYS A 178 0.03 -1.64 1.85
C CYS A 178 -0.31 -2.40 0.56
N LEU A 179 -0.82 -1.66 -0.41
CA LEU A 179 -1.20 -2.16 -1.73
C LEU A 179 -0.35 -1.51 -2.82
N TYR A 180 0.35 -2.32 -3.62
CA TYR A 180 0.96 -1.87 -4.86
C TYR A 180 0.14 -2.36 -6.07
N LYS A 181 -0.17 -1.46 -7.00
CA LYS A 181 -0.94 -1.77 -8.22
C LYS A 181 -0.54 -0.97 -9.46
N GLY A 182 0.64 -0.36 -9.45
CA GLY A 182 1.20 0.30 -10.65
C GLY A 182 1.86 -0.69 -11.61
N LYS A 183 2.49 -0.18 -12.67
CA LYS A 183 3.25 -1.01 -13.63
C LYS A 183 4.50 -0.32 -14.16
N ILE A 184 5.36 -1.09 -14.81
CA ILE A 184 6.44 -0.56 -15.65
C ILE A 184 6.11 -0.76 -17.12
N ILE A 185 6.19 0.33 -17.89
CA ILE A 185 6.04 0.36 -19.35
C ILE A 185 7.45 0.35 -19.93
N SER A 186 7.83 -0.78 -20.53
CA SER A 186 9.18 -1.00 -21.06
C SER A 186 9.52 -0.07 -22.22
N ALA A 187 10.78 0.38 -22.26
CA ALA A 187 11.37 1.07 -23.41
C ALA A 187 11.64 0.14 -24.60
N ASN A 188 11.63 -1.19 -24.40
CA ASN A 188 11.98 -2.22 -25.39
C ASN A 188 13.36 -2.02 -26.06
N ASN A 189 14.35 -1.62 -25.28
CA ASN A 189 15.70 -1.28 -25.74
C ASN A 189 16.79 -2.25 -25.23
N GLU A 190 16.40 -3.46 -24.83
CA GLU A 190 17.30 -4.52 -24.34
C GLU A 190 18.01 -4.21 -23.01
N ARG A 191 17.70 -3.08 -22.34
CA ARG A 191 18.26 -2.72 -21.03
C ARG A 191 17.54 -3.40 -19.87
N VAL A 192 18.21 -3.41 -18.72
CA VAL A 192 17.64 -3.95 -17.49
C VAL A 192 16.59 -2.97 -16.97
N GLU A 193 15.33 -3.38 -17.01
CA GLU A 193 14.22 -2.65 -16.41
C GLU A 193 13.63 -3.51 -15.29
N THR A 194 13.74 -3.01 -14.06
CA THR A 194 13.29 -3.71 -12.86
C THR A 194 12.31 -2.84 -12.09
N LEU A 195 11.17 -3.44 -11.77
CA LEU A 195 10.17 -2.86 -10.88
C LEU A 195 9.99 -3.78 -9.68
N ASN A 196 10.23 -3.26 -8.48
CA ASN A 196 9.84 -3.92 -7.24
C ASN A 196 8.60 -3.27 -6.64
N ALA A 197 7.65 -4.05 -6.14
CA ALA A 197 6.44 -3.49 -5.55
C ALA A 197 6.70 -2.61 -4.32
N PHE A 198 7.71 -2.93 -3.51
CA PHE A 198 7.92 -2.29 -2.22
C PHE A 198 9.32 -1.71 -2.05
N VAL A 199 10.39 -2.51 -2.22
CA VAL A 199 11.79 -2.07 -2.04
C VAL A 199 12.70 -2.65 -3.12
N SER A 200 13.44 -1.81 -3.86
CA SER A 200 14.33 -2.30 -4.92
C SER A 200 15.77 -2.59 -4.48
N VAL A 201 16.36 -1.76 -3.62
CA VAL A 201 17.79 -1.86 -3.27
C VAL A 201 18.03 -1.81 -1.77
N MET A 202 18.85 -2.74 -1.25
CA MET A 202 19.17 -2.89 0.17
C MET A 202 20.68 -2.83 0.45
N GLU A 203 21.13 -1.81 1.18
CA GLU A 203 22.55 -1.51 1.40
C GLU A 203 22.93 -1.36 2.88
N SER A 204 24.14 -1.74 3.23
CA SER A 204 24.68 -1.59 4.60
C SER A 204 23.84 -2.28 5.69
N SER A 205 23.41 -3.51 5.41
CA SER A 205 22.65 -4.35 6.36
C SER A 205 21.37 -3.75 6.93
N PRO A 206 20.44 -3.31 6.06
CA PRO A 206 19.15 -2.82 6.51
C PRO A 206 18.25 -3.97 6.99
N LYS A 207 17.18 -3.61 7.70
CA LYS A 207 16.11 -4.51 8.09
C LYS A 207 14.82 -4.09 7.44
N TYR A 208 14.12 -5.04 6.84
CA TYR A 208 12.93 -4.79 6.07
C TYR A 208 11.83 -5.78 6.48
N THR A 209 10.66 -5.25 6.83
CA THR A 209 9.50 -6.06 7.24
C THR A 209 8.27 -5.68 6.45
N LEU A 210 7.61 -6.68 5.86
CA LEU A 210 6.28 -6.57 5.27
C LEU A 210 5.26 -7.34 6.10
N ASN A 211 4.14 -6.70 6.42
CA ASN A 211 3.01 -7.36 7.07
C ASN A 211 1.71 -7.05 6.32
N ASN A 212 0.96 -8.09 5.95
CA ASN A 212 -0.37 -7.95 5.34
C ASN A 212 -0.37 -7.07 4.07
N CYS A 213 0.66 -7.21 3.23
CA CYS A 213 0.79 -6.39 2.01
C CYS A 213 0.37 -7.17 0.76
N LEU A 214 -0.11 -6.43 -0.25
CA LEU A 214 -0.57 -6.98 -1.52
C LEU A 214 0.14 -6.29 -2.70
N SER A 215 0.67 -7.08 -3.62
CA SER A 215 1.20 -6.60 -4.90
C SER A 215 0.42 -7.19 -6.07
N ILE A 216 -0.33 -6.35 -6.78
CA ILE A 216 -1.11 -6.73 -7.97
C ILE A 216 -0.68 -5.95 -9.22
N GLY A 217 0.47 -5.27 -9.15
CA GLY A 217 1.02 -4.55 -10.29
C GLY A 217 1.32 -5.47 -11.49
N GLU A 218 1.25 -4.90 -12.68
CA GLU A 218 1.71 -5.58 -13.90
C GLU A 218 3.25 -5.49 -13.99
N THR A 219 3.87 -6.42 -14.71
CA THR A 219 5.30 -6.38 -15.07
C THR A 219 6.29 -6.21 -13.90
N VAL A 220 5.88 -6.58 -12.69
CA VAL A 220 6.76 -6.60 -11.51
C VAL A 220 7.76 -7.73 -11.67
N THR A 221 9.05 -7.40 -11.69
CA THR A 221 10.11 -8.38 -11.94
C THR A 221 10.59 -9.00 -10.61
N PRO A 222 10.98 -10.29 -10.62
CA PRO A 222 11.59 -10.94 -9.46
C PRO A 222 12.79 -10.16 -8.94
N PHE A 223 12.85 -10.06 -7.61
CA PHE A 223 13.88 -9.35 -6.86
C PHE A 223 15.29 -9.91 -7.15
N ASN A 224 16.06 -9.27 -8.05
CA ASN A 224 17.45 -9.65 -8.32
C ASN A 224 18.38 -8.51 -8.78
N ALA A 225 17.97 -7.24 -8.69
CA ALA A 225 18.62 -6.22 -9.52
C ALA A 225 19.83 -5.47 -8.97
N CYS A 226 20.14 -5.35 -7.65
CA CYS A 226 21.30 -4.48 -7.31
C CYS A 226 22.18 -4.77 -6.09
N ILE A 227 21.73 -4.88 -4.83
CA ILE A 227 22.62 -5.18 -3.67
C ILE A 227 21.84 -5.91 -2.57
N PHE A 228 22.44 -6.95 -1.97
CA PHE A 228 21.88 -7.73 -0.87
C PHE A 228 22.81 -7.69 0.34
N SER A 229 22.48 -6.87 1.33
CA SER A 229 23.18 -6.89 2.61
C SER A 229 22.25 -7.03 3.82
N GLY A 230 20.92 -7.09 3.63
CA GLY A 230 19.92 -6.92 4.70
C GLY A 230 19.07 -8.15 5.07
N GLU A 231 18.29 -7.98 6.13
CA GLU A 231 17.33 -8.96 6.66
C GLU A 231 15.92 -8.65 6.16
N GLU A 232 15.30 -9.62 5.47
CA GLU A 232 13.94 -9.52 4.94
C GLU A 232 12.98 -10.42 5.75
N ASN A 233 11.91 -9.82 6.26
CA ASN A 233 10.83 -10.48 6.99
C ASN A 233 9.49 -10.24 6.27
N VAL A 234 8.90 -11.27 5.67
CA VAL A 234 7.64 -11.18 4.91
C VAL A 234 6.57 -12.01 5.59
N ASN A 235 5.51 -11.35 6.09
CA ASN A 235 4.43 -11.97 6.84
C ASN A 235 3.07 -11.69 6.19
N ASN A 236 2.29 -12.74 5.92
CA ASN A 236 0.94 -12.63 5.37
C ASN A 236 0.84 -11.73 4.12
N CYS A 237 1.81 -11.83 3.21
CA CYS A 237 1.86 -11.01 2.00
C CYS A 237 1.51 -11.83 0.77
N TYR A 238 0.80 -11.19 -0.17
CA TYR A 238 0.27 -11.84 -1.37
C TYR A 238 0.71 -11.08 -2.63
N TYR A 239 0.88 -11.81 -3.73
CA TYR A 239 1.30 -11.20 -4.98
C TYR A 239 0.73 -11.89 -6.23
N PHE A 240 0.38 -11.10 -7.24
CA PHE A 240 -0.14 -11.62 -8.51
C PHE A 240 0.98 -12.05 -9.47
N SER A 241 2.00 -11.21 -9.65
CA SER A 241 3.12 -11.46 -10.58
C SER A 241 4.02 -12.60 -10.07
N PRO A 242 4.51 -13.49 -10.95
CA PRO A 242 5.31 -14.64 -10.51
C PRO A 242 6.62 -14.23 -9.82
N ASN A 243 7.04 -15.00 -8.80
CA ASN A 243 8.36 -14.98 -8.16
C ASN A 243 8.80 -13.63 -7.52
N LEU A 244 7.89 -12.94 -6.84
CA LEU A 244 8.11 -11.56 -6.35
C LEU A 244 9.01 -11.44 -5.09
N PHE A 245 8.70 -12.16 -4.00
CA PHE A 245 9.47 -12.12 -2.75
C PHE A 245 9.61 -13.51 -2.13
N LYS A 246 10.66 -13.72 -1.35
CA LYS A 246 10.82 -14.93 -0.53
C LYS A 246 9.75 -14.92 0.58
N ASN A 247 9.06 -16.05 0.78
CA ASN A 247 8.00 -16.23 1.79
C ASN A 247 6.67 -15.47 1.56
N GLY A 248 6.48 -14.81 0.41
CA GLY A 248 5.15 -14.35 -0.01
C GLY A 248 4.31 -15.49 -0.63
N THR A 249 3.00 -15.27 -0.76
CA THR A 249 2.08 -16.23 -1.40
C THR A 249 1.61 -15.71 -2.76
N GLN A 250 1.87 -16.45 -3.83
CA GLN A 250 1.31 -16.13 -5.15
C GLN A 250 -0.22 -16.38 -5.15
N ILE A 251 -0.96 -15.50 -5.82
CA ILE A 251 -2.42 -15.57 -5.93
C ILE A 251 -2.87 -15.57 -7.40
N THR A 252 -4.07 -16.09 -7.66
CA THR A 252 -4.71 -16.06 -8.99
C THR A 252 -5.73 -14.93 -9.11
N ALA A 253 -6.19 -14.67 -10.35
CA ALA A 253 -7.22 -13.68 -10.61
C ALA A 253 -8.56 -14.06 -9.97
N GLU A 254 -8.88 -15.36 -9.90
CA GLU A 254 -10.08 -15.87 -9.25
C GLU A 254 -10.02 -15.64 -7.74
N GLN A 255 -8.86 -15.85 -7.11
CA GLN A 255 -8.68 -15.57 -5.68
C GLN A 255 -8.80 -14.07 -5.37
N LEU A 256 -8.31 -13.20 -6.26
CA LEU A 256 -8.47 -11.75 -6.13
C LEU A 256 -9.95 -11.33 -6.16
N LYS A 257 -10.75 -11.92 -7.04
CA LYS A 257 -12.18 -11.60 -7.20
C LYS A 257 -13.08 -12.25 -6.16
N SER A 258 -12.64 -13.34 -5.52
CA SER A 258 -13.50 -14.17 -4.67
C SER A 258 -13.73 -13.63 -3.27
N GLY A 259 -12.95 -12.63 -2.82
CA GLY A 259 -12.90 -12.18 -1.42
C GLY A 259 -11.86 -12.90 -0.57
N GLU A 260 -11.27 -13.99 -1.08
CA GLU A 260 -10.28 -14.79 -0.36
C GLU A 260 -9.08 -13.96 0.08
N VAL A 261 -8.53 -13.15 -0.83
CA VAL A 261 -7.32 -12.37 -0.57
C VAL A 261 -7.61 -11.25 0.44
N ALA A 262 -8.76 -10.57 0.33
CA ALA A 262 -9.18 -9.56 1.30
C ALA A 262 -9.34 -10.15 2.72
N TYR A 263 -10.00 -11.31 2.83
CA TYR A 263 -10.18 -12.02 4.09
C TYR A 263 -8.83 -12.45 4.70
N LYS A 264 -7.94 -13.02 3.88
CA LYS A 264 -6.60 -13.44 4.31
C LYS A 264 -5.72 -12.28 4.76
N LEU A 265 -5.72 -11.16 4.05
CA LEU A 265 -5.01 -9.94 4.43
C LEU A 265 -5.53 -9.38 5.76
N GLN A 266 -6.85 -9.43 5.99
CA GLN A 266 -7.44 -9.00 7.27
C GLN A 266 -6.99 -9.90 8.45
N ALA A 267 -6.72 -11.19 8.20
CA ALA A 267 -6.12 -12.12 9.16
C ALA A 267 -6.84 -12.20 10.52
N GLY A 268 -8.18 -12.10 10.52
CA GLY A 268 -8.99 -12.16 11.74
C GLY A 268 -8.80 -10.99 12.71
N ARG A 269 -8.06 -9.94 12.31
CA ARG A 269 -7.86 -8.74 13.13
C ARG A 269 -9.17 -7.98 13.33
N SER A 270 -9.35 -7.38 14.50
CA SER A 270 -10.55 -6.62 14.85
C SER A 270 -10.57 -5.22 14.21
N ASN A 271 -9.40 -4.60 14.00
CA ASN A 271 -9.29 -3.34 13.28
C ASN A 271 -9.48 -3.59 11.78
N ARG A 272 -10.56 -3.06 11.19
CA ARG A 272 -10.88 -3.25 9.77
C ARG A 272 -9.97 -2.39 8.91
N VAL A 273 -9.15 -3.06 8.12
CA VAL A 273 -8.19 -2.41 7.22
C VAL A 273 -8.35 -2.95 5.80
N TRP A 274 -8.63 -4.24 5.64
CA TRP A 274 -8.88 -4.86 4.33
C TRP A 274 -10.35 -5.22 4.14
N GLY A 275 -10.86 -4.88 2.95
CA GLY A 275 -12.21 -5.22 2.53
C GLY A 275 -12.33 -5.30 1.00
N GLN A 276 -13.46 -5.76 0.51
CA GLN A 276 -13.76 -5.89 -0.92
C GLN A 276 -15.26 -5.94 -1.13
N ASN A 277 -15.80 -5.24 -2.12
CA ASN A 277 -17.18 -5.43 -2.56
C ASN A 277 -17.25 -6.59 -3.56
N LEU A 278 -17.74 -7.76 -3.14
CA LEU A 278 -17.70 -8.98 -3.93
C LEU A 278 -18.65 -8.91 -5.13
N GLY A 279 -18.09 -9.09 -6.33
CA GLY A 279 -18.79 -8.95 -7.61
C GLY A 279 -18.37 -7.68 -8.35
N PRO A 280 -18.64 -6.47 -7.82
CA PRO A 280 -18.19 -5.23 -8.45
C PRO A 280 -16.68 -5.00 -8.42
N ASP A 281 -16.01 -5.36 -7.32
CA ASP A 281 -14.56 -5.15 -7.18
C ASP A 281 -13.79 -6.39 -7.62
N ASP A 282 -12.80 -6.19 -8.49
CA ASP A 282 -11.91 -7.26 -8.93
C ASP A 282 -10.74 -7.53 -7.96
N THR A 283 -10.51 -6.65 -6.98
CA THR A 283 -9.37 -6.71 -6.06
C THR A 283 -9.71 -6.19 -4.66
N PRO A 284 -8.93 -6.54 -3.62
CA PRO A 284 -9.06 -5.97 -2.27
C PRO A 284 -8.71 -4.49 -2.17
N TRP A 285 -9.32 -3.81 -1.20
CA TRP A 285 -9.16 -2.39 -0.90
C TRP A 285 -8.73 -2.20 0.55
N LEU A 286 -8.01 -1.10 0.78
CA LEU A 286 -7.80 -0.56 2.11
C LEU A 286 -9.04 0.25 2.51
N THR A 287 -9.80 -0.26 3.47
CA THR A 287 -11.10 0.30 3.86
C THR A 287 -11.57 -0.24 5.21
N ASP A 288 -12.25 0.61 5.97
CA ASP A 288 -12.93 0.29 7.22
C ASP A 288 -14.46 0.17 7.05
N LEU A 289 -14.96 0.33 5.82
CA LEU A 289 -16.38 0.28 5.49
C LEU A 289 -16.96 -1.12 5.75
N VAL A 290 -18.00 -1.18 6.59
CA VAL A 290 -18.60 -2.44 7.07
C VAL A 290 -19.21 -3.23 5.92
N GLU A 291 -19.78 -2.58 4.92
CA GLU A 291 -20.36 -3.22 3.73
C GLU A 291 -19.31 -3.92 2.86
N ARG A 292 -18.03 -3.51 2.95
CA ARG A 292 -16.90 -4.15 2.26
C ARG A 292 -16.25 -5.26 3.09
N HIS A 293 -16.71 -5.51 4.31
CA HIS A 293 -16.20 -6.61 5.12
C HIS A 293 -16.55 -7.95 4.47
N VAL A 294 -15.54 -8.81 4.35
CA VAL A 294 -15.63 -10.15 3.79
C VAL A 294 -15.68 -11.18 4.92
N ASN A 295 -16.73 -12.01 4.94
CA ASN A 295 -16.89 -13.14 5.86
C ASN A 295 -16.64 -14.45 5.12
N LYS A 296 -16.08 -15.43 5.83
CA LYS A 296 -15.82 -16.78 5.33
C LYS A 296 -17.00 -17.72 5.59
N VAL A 297 -17.34 -18.54 4.60
CA VAL A 297 -18.34 -19.61 4.70
C VAL A 297 -17.69 -20.93 4.32
N ASP A 298 -17.48 -21.79 5.30
CA ASP A 298 -16.91 -23.13 5.10
C ASP A 298 -18.02 -24.17 5.00
N PHE A 299 -18.09 -24.87 3.87
CA PHE A 299 -19.00 -25.99 3.64
C PHE A 299 -18.30 -27.28 4.03
N THR A 300 -18.91 -28.05 4.94
CA THR A 300 -18.28 -29.24 5.51
C THR A 300 -19.14 -30.48 5.35
N TYR A 301 -18.52 -31.66 5.19
CA TYR A 301 -19.21 -32.95 5.16
C TYR A 301 -18.51 -33.92 6.11
N ASN A 302 -19.26 -34.47 7.08
CA ASN A 302 -18.71 -35.33 8.15
C ASN A 302 -17.49 -34.71 8.86
N GLY A 303 -17.54 -33.40 9.12
CA GLY A 303 -16.45 -32.65 9.76
C GLY A 303 -15.29 -32.26 8.85
N ASN A 304 -15.26 -32.71 7.58
CA ASN A 304 -14.21 -32.36 6.63
C ASN A 304 -14.59 -31.11 5.83
N LEU A 305 -13.64 -30.20 5.62
CA LEU A 305 -13.82 -29.04 4.74
C LEU A 305 -13.92 -29.51 3.29
N MET A 306 -15.04 -29.18 2.65
CA MET A 306 -15.27 -29.48 1.24
C MET A 306 -14.97 -28.28 0.35
N LEU A 307 -15.39 -27.09 0.78
CA LEU A 307 -15.22 -25.87 0.01
C LEU A 307 -15.36 -24.63 0.90
N THR A 308 -14.59 -23.60 0.58
CA THR A 308 -14.76 -22.27 1.16
C THR A 308 -15.38 -21.33 0.12
N ARG A 309 -16.29 -20.48 0.58
CA ARG A 309 -16.83 -19.31 -0.14
C ARG A 309 -16.75 -18.09 0.77
N TYR A 310 -16.98 -16.93 0.18
CA TYR A 310 -16.97 -15.67 0.89
C TYR A 310 -18.24 -14.88 0.60
N ALA A 311 -18.59 -13.98 1.52
CA ALA A 311 -19.76 -13.12 1.41
C ALA A 311 -19.47 -11.76 2.03
N ASN A 312 -20.00 -10.69 1.45
CA ASN A 312 -20.09 -9.43 2.17
C ASN A 312 -21.09 -9.53 3.32
N THR A 313 -20.84 -8.77 4.38
CA THR A 313 -21.74 -8.71 5.55
C THR A 313 -23.18 -8.40 5.12
N GLY A 314 -24.14 -9.23 5.55
CA GLY A 314 -25.56 -9.12 5.21
C GLY A 314 -25.93 -9.64 3.82
N LYS A 315 -25.00 -10.22 3.06
CA LYS A 315 -25.24 -10.79 1.72
C LYS A 315 -25.13 -12.32 1.73
N GLY A 316 -25.65 -12.94 0.68
CA GLY A 316 -25.41 -14.36 0.40
C GLY A 316 -24.00 -14.64 -0.09
N VAL A 317 -23.62 -15.91 -0.19
CA VAL A 317 -22.31 -16.33 -0.71
C VAL A 317 -22.09 -15.86 -2.15
N TYR A 318 -20.91 -15.27 -2.39
CA TYR A 318 -20.48 -14.86 -3.72
C TYR A 318 -20.09 -16.07 -4.58
N GLY A 319 -20.32 -15.98 -5.89
CA GLY A 319 -20.04 -17.07 -6.83
C GLY A 319 -21.07 -18.20 -6.84
N GLY A 320 -22.21 -18.00 -6.16
CA GLY A 320 -23.30 -18.97 -6.11
C GLY A 320 -23.09 -20.11 -5.11
N MET A 321 -24.13 -20.92 -4.94
CA MET A 321 -24.08 -22.07 -4.04
C MET A 321 -23.14 -23.14 -4.57
N PRO A 322 -22.37 -23.79 -3.67
CA PRO A 322 -21.56 -24.93 -4.08
C PRO A 322 -22.45 -26.06 -4.59
N THR A 323 -22.05 -26.63 -5.72
CA THR A 323 -22.65 -27.85 -6.27
C THR A 323 -21.72 -29.01 -5.95
N PHE A 324 -22.18 -29.92 -5.11
CA PHE A 324 -21.51 -31.20 -4.86
C PHE A 324 -22.31 -32.30 -5.53
N THR A 325 -21.64 -33.34 -6.03
CA THR A 325 -22.28 -34.62 -6.34
C THR A 325 -22.18 -35.54 -5.12
N ALA A 326 -23.06 -36.54 -5.03
CA ALA A 326 -22.92 -37.56 -3.99
C ALA A 326 -21.55 -38.24 -4.05
N LYS A 327 -20.99 -38.42 -5.27
CA LYS A 327 -19.66 -38.97 -5.48
C LYS A 327 -18.55 -38.08 -4.88
N ASP A 328 -18.67 -36.75 -4.97
CA ASP A 328 -17.70 -35.82 -4.36
C ASP A 328 -17.68 -35.94 -2.83
N LEU A 329 -18.82 -36.30 -2.22
CA LEU A 329 -18.96 -36.40 -0.77
C LEU A 329 -18.58 -37.77 -0.22
N VAL A 330 -19.03 -38.86 -0.86
CA VAL A 330 -18.81 -40.24 -0.35
C VAL A 330 -17.75 -41.04 -1.10
N GLY A 331 -17.18 -40.48 -2.16
CA GLY A 331 -16.10 -41.10 -2.94
C GLY A 331 -16.44 -42.50 -3.43
N ASN A 332 -15.59 -43.47 -3.08
CA ASN A 332 -15.76 -44.88 -3.48
C ASN A 332 -16.98 -45.57 -2.86
N LYS A 333 -17.62 -44.97 -1.85
CA LYS A 333 -18.88 -45.49 -1.29
C LYS A 333 -20.10 -45.05 -2.10
N HIS A 334 -19.91 -44.29 -3.17
CA HIS A 334 -21.00 -43.87 -4.05
C HIS A 334 -21.57 -45.07 -4.80
N ASN A 335 -22.89 -45.27 -4.70
CA ASN A 335 -23.62 -46.27 -5.46
C ASN A 335 -24.50 -45.57 -6.51
N PRO A 336 -24.28 -45.78 -7.82
CA PRO A 336 -25.08 -45.14 -8.87
C PRO A 336 -26.54 -45.60 -8.89
N HIS A 337 -26.89 -46.68 -8.18
CA HIS A 337 -28.26 -47.18 -8.05
C HIS A 337 -29.01 -46.62 -6.82
N HIS A 338 -28.36 -45.79 -5.99
CA HIS A 338 -29.00 -45.12 -4.87
C HIS A 338 -29.38 -43.68 -5.21
N TYR A 339 -30.54 -43.25 -4.70
CA TYR A 339 -30.95 -41.85 -4.73
C TYR A 339 -30.40 -41.14 -3.51
N TYR A 340 -29.58 -40.12 -3.73
CA TYR A 340 -29.03 -39.29 -2.67
C TYR A 340 -29.73 -37.94 -2.64
N LYS A 341 -30.22 -37.54 -1.46
CA LYS A 341 -30.78 -36.21 -1.24
C LYS A 341 -29.80 -35.36 -0.46
N MET A 342 -29.28 -34.31 -1.10
CA MET A 342 -28.43 -33.33 -0.46
C MET A 342 -29.24 -32.20 0.18
N GLY A 343 -28.84 -31.81 1.38
CA GLY A 343 -29.35 -30.64 2.09
C GLY A 343 -28.22 -29.90 2.79
N LEU A 344 -28.44 -28.63 3.10
CA LEU A 344 -27.53 -27.82 3.88
C LEU A 344 -28.15 -27.51 5.24
N GLU A 345 -27.31 -27.46 6.26
CA GLU A 345 -27.69 -27.17 7.63
C GLU A 345 -28.55 -25.89 7.73
N GLY A 346 -29.62 -25.97 8.53
CA GLY A 346 -30.51 -24.83 8.79
C GLY A 346 -31.24 -24.30 7.55
N GLY A 347 -31.31 -25.06 6.47
CA GLY A 347 -31.91 -24.60 5.21
C GLY A 347 -31.08 -23.53 4.50
N PHE A 348 -29.76 -23.50 4.75
CA PHE A 348 -28.85 -22.53 4.13
C PHE A 348 -28.99 -22.54 2.60
N SER A 349 -29.08 -21.36 2.02
CA SER A 349 -29.38 -21.13 0.61
C SER A 349 -28.62 -19.92 0.06
N ALA A 350 -28.70 -19.71 -1.25
CA ALA A 350 -28.07 -18.56 -1.93
C ALA A 350 -28.51 -17.20 -1.35
N SER A 351 -29.71 -17.12 -0.78
CA SER A 351 -30.26 -15.88 -0.20
C SER A 351 -30.00 -15.73 1.30
N THR A 352 -29.35 -16.71 1.94
CA THR A 352 -29.09 -16.64 3.39
C THR A 352 -28.05 -15.56 3.70
N PRO A 353 -28.39 -14.53 4.49
CA PRO A 353 -27.43 -13.49 4.85
C PRO A 353 -26.29 -14.03 5.72
N VAL A 354 -25.06 -13.63 5.40
CA VAL A 354 -23.86 -13.95 6.17
C VAL A 354 -23.41 -12.71 6.92
N ASN A 355 -23.42 -12.75 8.26
CA ASN A 355 -23.06 -11.62 9.12
C ASN A 355 -21.76 -11.83 9.90
N ALA A 356 -21.23 -13.04 9.88
CA ALA A 356 -19.99 -13.45 10.51
C ALA A 356 -19.47 -14.71 9.80
N ASP A 357 -18.22 -15.06 10.06
CA ASP A 357 -17.67 -16.35 9.64
C ASP A 357 -18.54 -17.49 10.13
N ARG A 358 -18.80 -18.47 9.26
CA ARG A 358 -19.67 -19.59 9.58
C ARG A 358 -19.26 -20.87 8.89
N THR A 359 -19.63 -21.98 9.52
CA THR A 359 -19.59 -23.31 8.91
C THR A 359 -21.01 -23.74 8.57
N VAL A 360 -21.17 -24.42 7.44
CA VAL A 360 -22.44 -24.98 6.98
C VAL A 360 -22.24 -26.47 6.73
N ALA A 361 -22.87 -27.32 7.54
CA ALA A 361 -22.80 -28.76 7.31
C ALA A 361 -23.65 -29.18 6.10
N ILE A 362 -23.09 -30.08 5.29
CA ILE A 362 -23.74 -30.76 4.18
C ILE A 362 -24.32 -32.06 4.74
N ASN A 363 -25.61 -32.28 4.51
CA ASN A 363 -26.32 -33.50 4.86
C ASN A 363 -26.59 -34.29 3.58
N LEU A 364 -26.30 -35.59 3.63
CA LEU A 364 -26.58 -36.53 2.55
C LEU A 364 -27.46 -37.65 3.12
N ALA A 365 -28.68 -37.78 2.60
CA ALA A 365 -29.65 -38.81 2.99
C ALA A 365 -29.95 -39.77 1.85
#